data_AF-A0A9D2UIW8-F1
#
_entry.id   AF-A0A9D2UIW8-F1
#
_cell.length_a   1.000
_cell.length_b   1.000
_cell.length_c   1.000
_cell.angle_alpha   90.00
_cell.angle_beta   90.00
_cell.angle_gamma   90.00
#
_symmetry.space_group_name_H-M   'P 1'
#
loop_
_entity.id
_entity.type
_entity.pdbx_description
1 polymer ?
#
loop_
_entity_poly.entity_id
_entity_poly.type
_entity_poly.pdbx_seq_one_letter_code
_entity_poly.pdbx_strand_id
1 'polypeptide(L)' 'GDSFTAAFTSALLTGATVTEAHRLAVDVSAFVCTCHGAMPVLPDELKSRLK' A
#
# COMPACT_ATOMS: atom_id res chain seq x y z
N GLY A 1 -9.21 -3.65 0.04
CA GLY A 1 -10.05 -2.70 0.79
C GLY A 1 -9.25 -2.14 1.94
N ASP A 2 -9.14 -2.91 3.02
CA ASP A 2 -8.31 -2.54 4.18
C ASP A 2 -6.84 -2.31 3.80
N SER A 3 -6.30 -3.12 2.90
CA SER A 3 -4.95 -2.97 2.33
C SER A 3 -4.73 -1.63 1.63
N PHE A 4 -5.74 -1.12 0.92
CA PHE A 4 -5.69 0.20 0.29
C PHE A 4 -5.67 1.29 1.38
N THR A 5 -6.63 1.24 2.30
CA THR A 5 -6.76 2.24 3.36
C THR A 5 -5.49 2.30 4.21
N ALA A 6 -4.96 1.14 4.61
CA ALA A 6 -3.72 1.06 5.40
C ALA A 6 -2.53 1.68 4.64
N ALA A 7 -2.31 1.30 3.38
CA ALA A 7 -1.20 1.84 2.59
C ALA A 7 -1.36 3.35 2.32
N PHE A 8 -2.59 3.82 2.06
CA PHE A 8 -2.88 5.23 1.84
C PHE A 8 -2.63 6.06 3.11
N THR A 9 -3.16 5.61 4.26
CA THR A 9 -2.95 6.26 5.56
C THR A 9 -1.48 6.25 5.95
N SER A 10 -0.77 5.11 5.81
CA SER A 10 0.66 5.03 6.11
C SER A 10 1.47 6.02 5.25
N ALA A 11 1.21 6.10 3.95
CA ALA A 11 1.93 7.02 3.06
C ALA A 11 1.66 8.50 3.38
N LEU A 12 0.42 8.85 3.74
CA LEU A 12 0.12 10.21 4.18
C LEU A 12 0.84 10.56 5.49
N LEU A 13 0.92 9.61 6.43
CA LEU A 13 1.64 9.82 7.70
C LEU A 13 3.16 9.95 7.51
N THR A 14 3.74 9.38 6.44
CA THR A 14 5.15 9.58 6.08
C THR A 14 5.40 10.84 5.23
N GLY A 15 4.36 11.65 4.99
CA GLY A 15 4.49 12.92 4.27
C GLY A 15 4.41 12.82 2.75
N ALA A 16 3.97 11.68 2.21
CA ALA A 16 3.73 11.55 0.78
C ALA A 16 2.58 12.46 0.32
N THR A 17 2.64 12.91 -0.92
CA THR A 17 1.51 13.62 -1.53
C THR A 17 0.31 12.67 -1.68
N VAL A 18 -0.90 13.23 -1.78
CA VAL A 18 -2.13 12.44 -2.03
C VAL A 18 -1.97 11.56 -3.28
N THR A 19 -1.31 12.06 -4.33
CA THR A 19 -1.08 11.30 -5.56
C THR A 19 -0.13 10.12 -5.35
N GLU A 20 0.97 10.30 -4.60
CA GLU A 20 1.91 9.22 -4.28
C GLU A 20 1.29 8.18 -3.36
N ALA A 21 0.59 8.62 -2.32
CA ALA A 21 -0.15 7.77 -1.39
C ALA A 21 -1.21 6.95 -2.13
N HIS A 22 -1.98 7.58 -3.03
CA HIS A 22 -3.00 6.90 -3.82
C HIS A 22 -2.37 5.83 -4.72
N ARG A 23 -1.27 6.14 -5.42
CA ARG A 23 -0.56 5.17 -6.26
C ARG A 23 -0.08 3.98 -5.44
N LEU A 24 0.56 4.21 -4.29
CA LEU A 24 1.01 3.11 -3.42
C LEU A 24 -0.17 2.25 -2.95
N ALA A 25 -1.26 2.87 -2.54
CA ALA A 25 -2.44 2.17 -2.05
C ALA A 25 -3.09 1.30 -3.12
N VAL A 26 -3.17 1.78 -4.37
CA VAL A 26 -3.64 0.98 -5.51
C VAL A 26 -2.72 -0.21 -5.74
N ASP A 27 -1.40 0.00 -5.79
CA ASP A 27 -0.44 -1.07 -6.05
C ASP A 27 -0.47 -2.16 -4.96
N VAL A 28 -0.56 -1.75 -3.69
CA VAL A 28 -0.71 -2.67 -2.54
C VAL A 28 -2.03 -3.43 -2.62
N SER A 29 -3.15 -2.76 -2.92
CA SER A 29 -4.45 -3.42 -3.04
C SER A 29 -4.47 -4.41 -4.21
N ALA A 30 -3.87 -4.05 -5.36
CA ALA A 30 -3.77 -4.93 -6.51
C ALA A 30 -2.94 -6.17 -6.19
N PHE A 31 -1.80 -6.01 -5.51
CA PHE A 31 -0.98 -7.13 -5.06
C PHE A 31 -1.76 -8.09 -4.16
N VAL A 32 -2.45 -7.58 -3.14
CA VAL A 32 -3.24 -8.41 -2.22
C VAL A 32 -4.30 -9.23 -2.97
N CYS A 33 -4.95 -8.67 -4.00
CA CYS A 33 -5.91 -9.40 -4.82
C CYS A 33 -5.32 -10.59 -5.60
N THR A 34 -4.00 -10.66 -5.78
CA THR A 34 -3.32 -11.81 -6.40
C THR A 34 -3.01 -12.94 -5.41
N CYS A 35 -3.17 -12.70 -4.11
CA CYS A 35 -2.83 -13.64 -3.05
C CYS A 35 -4.05 -14.39 -2.55
N HIS A 36 -3.83 -15.62 -2.04
CA HIS A 36 -4.86 -16.31 -1.27
C HIS A 36 -4.91 -15.75 0.16
N GLY A 37 -6.09 -15.32 0.61
CA GLY A 37 -6.28 -14.73 1.94
C GLY A 37 -6.04 -13.22 1.99
N ALA A 38 -6.29 -12.62 3.15
CA ALA A 38 -6.38 -11.16 3.29
C ALA A 38 -5.07 -10.47 3.73
N MET A 39 -4.14 -11.19 4.36
CA MET A 39 -2.95 -10.62 5.01
C MET A 39 -1.64 -11.24 4.47
N PRO A 40 -1.34 -11.10 3.16
CA PRO A 40 -0.07 -11.57 2.62
C PRO A 40 1.08 -10.68 3.07
N VAL A 41 2.30 -11.24 3.07
CA VAL A 41 3.52 -10.44 3.27
C VAL A 41 3.71 -9.53 2.06
N LEU A 42 3.82 -8.22 2.29
CA LEU A 42 4.05 -7.25 1.22
C LEU A 42 5.50 -7.33 0.70
N PRO A 43 5.71 -7.23 -0.63
CA PRO A 43 7.03 -7.13 -1.23
C PRO A 43 7.84 -5.94 -0.70
N ASP A 44 9.17 -6.10 -0.67
CA ASP A 44 10.08 -5.05 -0.19
C ASP A 44 10.02 -3.79 -1.05
N GLU A 45 9.75 -3.93 -2.34
CA GLU A 45 9.58 -2.82 -3.28
C GLU A 45 8.43 -1.90 -2.85
N LEU A 46 7.31 -2.47 -2.40
CA LEU A 46 6.15 -1.70 -1.93
C LEU A 46 6.42 -1.07 -0.56
N LYS A 47 7.08 -1.78 0.36
CA LYS A 47 7.45 -1.25 1.68
C LYS A 47 8.46 -0.11 1.58
N SER A 48 9.40 -0.19 0.65
CA SER A 48 10.45 0.82 0.44
C SER A 48 9.93 2.19 -0.04
N ARG A 49 8.64 2.28 -0.40
CA ARG A 49 7.98 3.52 -0.81
C ARG A 49 7.41 4.32 0.37
N LEU A 50 7.40 3.76 1.58
CA LEU A 50 6.98 4.40 2.83
C LEU A 50 8.16 5.08 3.57
N LYS A 51 9.10 5.68 2.85
CA LYS A 51 10.28 6.33 3.45
C LYS A 51 9.92 7.63 4.16
#